data_AF-A0A225NEJ4-F1
#
_entry.id   AF-A0A225NEJ4-F1
#
_cell.length_a   1.000
_cell.length_b   1.000
_cell.length_c   1.000
_cell.angle_alpha   90.00
_cell.angle_beta   90.00
_cell.angle_gamma   90.00
#
_symmetry.space_group_name_H-M   'P 1'
#
loop_
_entity.id
_entity.type
_entity.pdbx_description
1 polymer ?
#
loop_
_entity_poly.entity_id
_entity_poly.type
_entity_poly.pdbx_seq_one_letter_code
_entity_poly.pdbx_strand_id
1 'polypeptide(L)'
;MKSTRFTGPSAGSHKYDLLTALAVAGLSGTPGFQTSMLRLVALVTARYNWARDELTVGQREMARLWSVDERTVKREIKRLTSAEILLQLRPGVRGRVAAYRLNLPEIHRLSAPVWDRVGPDYSERMTRQQPASEPPKVVHVAFGQATAEAGQGGQPAAQIPPGQATSWDRMMARLTKLEPNLHRNWFAALTCSGCEGGVLRVKAPSAFVAQYIQTHHLRVLMGAAELEFPGLRRIEFES
;
A
#
# COMPACT_ATOMS: atom_id res chain seq x y z
N MET A 1 12.21 -3.51 -8.74
CA MET A 1 13.05 -2.61 -7.92
C MET A 1 12.99 -3.04 -6.46
N LYS A 2 14.13 -3.10 -5.77
CA LYS A 2 14.14 -3.24 -4.32
C LYS A 2 13.51 -1.97 -3.75
N SER A 3 12.35 -2.08 -3.10
CA SER A 3 11.85 -1.04 -2.20
C SER A 3 13.02 -0.57 -1.33
N THR A 4 13.24 0.74 -1.20
CA THR A 4 14.29 1.33 -0.37
C THR A 4 14.16 0.73 1.02
N ARG A 5 14.99 -0.27 1.31
CA ARG A 5 14.91 -0.97 2.58
C ARG A 5 15.52 -0.02 3.61
N PHE A 6 14.69 0.47 4.53
CA PHE A 6 15.14 1.16 5.75
C PHE A 6 15.73 0.17 6.77
N THR A 7 16.39 -0.88 6.27
CA THR A 7 17.11 -1.91 7.00
C THR A 7 18.45 -2.16 6.28
N GLY A 8 19.54 -2.27 7.04
CA GLY A 8 20.91 -2.37 6.51
C GLY A 8 21.80 -1.16 6.83
N PRO A 9 23.05 -1.11 6.32
CA PRO A 9 24.06 -0.13 6.74
C PRO A 9 23.65 1.34 6.54
N SER A 10 22.99 1.67 5.42
CA SER A 10 22.52 3.04 5.12
C SER A 10 21.14 3.36 5.71
N ALA A 11 20.55 2.46 6.49
CA ALA A 11 19.19 2.63 7.00
C ALA A 11 19.05 3.80 7.98
N GLY A 12 20.11 4.10 8.74
CA GLY A 12 20.11 5.22 9.69
C GLY A 12 19.89 6.55 8.98
N SER A 13 20.73 6.86 7.99
CA SER A 13 20.64 8.10 7.21
C SER A 13 19.31 8.22 6.48
N HIS A 14 18.85 7.17 5.80
CA HIS A 14 17.58 7.20 5.06
C HIS A 14 16.37 7.49 5.97
N LYS A 15 16.36 6.99 7.21
CA LYS A 15 15.27 7.28 8.17
C LYS A 15 15.27 8.76 8.56
N TYR A 16 16.43 9.34 8.83
CA TYR A 16 16.53 10.76 9.14
C TYR A 16 16.20 11.63 7.92
N ASP A 17 16.60 11.23 6.72
CA ASP A 17 16.22 11.92 5.50
C ASP A 17 14.69 11.92 5.32
N LEU A 18 14.02 10.78 5.58
CA LEU A 18 12.56 10.68 5.53
C LEU A 18 11.86 11.54 6.60
N LEU A 19 12.37 11.56 7.84
CA LEU A 19 11.82 12.41 8.90
C LEU A 19 12.02 13.90 8.56
N THR A 20 13.17 14.26 8.00
CA THR A 20 13.44 15.61 7.49
C THR A 20 12.47 15.96 6.37
N ALA A 21 12.25 15.08 5.38
CA ALA A 21 11.30 15.29 4.29
C ALA A 21 9.88 15.58 4.81
N LEU A 22 9.39 14.80 5.78
CA LEU A 22 8.10 15.02 6.43
C LEU A 22 8.04 16.38 7.14
N ALA A 23 9.09 16.70 7.91
CA ALA A 23 9.15 17.94 8.67
C ALA A 23 9.15 19.17 7.76
N VAL A 24 10.01 19.21 6.73
CA VAL A 24 10.12 20.38 5.84
C VAL A 24 8.91 20.56 4.94
N ALA A 25 8.31 19.46 4.47
CA ALA A 25 7.02 19.53 3.77
C ALA A 25 5.96 20.16 4.68
N GLY A 26 5.88 19.73 5.94
CA GLY A 26 4.98 20.29 6.94
C GLY A 26 5.21 21.78 7.20
N LEU A 27 6.47 22.17 7.45
CA LEU A 27 6.85 23.56 7.75
C LEU A 27 6.59 24.52 6.58
N SER A 28 6.64 24.02 5.35
CA SER A 28 6.31 24.82 4.15
C SER A 28 4.82 24.90 3.84
N GLY A 29 3.97 24.15 4.56
CA GLY A 29 2.56 24.02 4.29
C GLY A 29 1.66 24.94 5.11
N THR A 30 0.36 24.64 5.10
CA THR A 30 -0.62 25.33 5.97
C THR A 30 -0.44 24.92 7.43
N PRO A 31 -0.92 25.72 8.42
CA PRO A 31 -0.83 25.35 9.83
C PRO A 31 -1.45 23.98 10.16
N GLY A 32 -2.55 23.62 9.47
CA GLY A 32 -3.18 22.31 9.60
C GLY A 32 -2.31 21.18 9.04
N PHE A 33 -1.64 21.42 7.91
CA PHE A 33 -0.71 20.45 7.32
C PHE A 33 0.55 20.28 8.17
N GLN A 34 1.13 21.37 8.66
CA GLN A 34 2.25 21.36 9.60
C GLN A 34 1.93 20.52 10.84
N THR A 35 0.75 20.73 11.44
CA THR A 35 0.29 19.94 12.59
C THR A 35 0.15 18.45 12.24
N SER A 36 -0.39 18.14 11.05
CA SER A 36 -0.53 16.76 10.56
C SER A 36 0.83 16.09 10.39
N MET A 37 1.81 16.79 9.82
CA MET A 37 3.17 16.28 9.61
C MET A 37 3.91 16.10 10.93
N LEU A 38 3.79 17.03 11.89
CA LEU A 38 4.36 16.87 13.23
C LEU A 38 3.80 15.62 13.94
N ARG A 39 2.48 15.43 13.89
CA ARG A 39 1.82 14.22 14.43
C ARG A 39 2.33 12.96 13.75
N LEU A 40 2.50 12.99 12.44
CA LEU A 40 3.03 11.86 11.67
C LEU A 40 4.49 11.57 12.05
N VAL A 41 5.36 12.57 12.15
CA VAL A 41 6.76 12.43 12.60
C VAL A 41 6.83 11.80 13.99
N ALA A 42 6.00 12.26 14.94
CA ALA A 42 5.92 11.68 16.27
C ALA A 42 5.49 10.20 16.23
N LEU A 43 4.50 9.89 15.39
CA LEU A 43 3.98 8.52 15.25
C LEU A 43 4.99 7.58 14.58
N VAL A 44 5.67 8.05 13.54
CA VAL A 44 6.71 7.28 12.83
C VAL A 44 7.88 6.99 13.77
N THR A 45 8.37 8.02 14.45
CA THR A 45 9.49 7.92 15.40
C THR A 45 9.17 6.95 16.55
N ALA A 46 7.94 7.00 17.08
CA ALA A 46 7.58 6.21 18.25
C ALA A 46 7.14 4.76 17.92
N ARG A 47 6.57 4.50 16.74
CA ARG A 47 5.81 3.26 16.48
C ARG A 47 5.97 2.64 15.08
N TYR A 48 6.73 3.23 14.15
CA TYR A 48 6.88 2.63 12.82
C TYR A 48 7.71 1.34 12.88
N ASN A 49 7.18 0.25 12.33
CA ASN A 49 7.92 -0.99 12.19
C ASN A 49 8.65 -1.01 10.84
N TRP A 50 9.92 -0.60 10.85
CA TRP A 50 10.76 -0.56 9.65
C TRP A 50 11.00 -1.92 9.00
N ALA A 51 10.99 -3.01 9.77
CA ALA A 51 11.19 -4.35 9.24
C ALA A 51 9.98 -4.84 8.45
N ARG A 52 8.78 -4.50 8.91
CA ARG A 52 7.50 -4.88 8.28
C ARG A 52 6.93 -3.79 7.36
N ASP A 53 7.61 -2.64 7.31
CA ASP A 53 7.20 -1.43 6.59
C ASP A 53 5.73 -1.07 6.85
N GLU A 54 5.38 -1.03 8.15
CA GLU A 54 4.01 -0.75 8.56
C GLU A 54 3.93 -0.04 9.93
N LEU A 55 2.87 0.73 10.06
CA LEU A 55 2.42 1.41 11.26
C LEU A 55 1.12 0.75 11.73
N THR A 56 1.16 0.15 12.92
CA THR A 56 0.04 -0.60 13.50
C THR A 56 -0.20 -0.11 14.93
N VAL A 57 -1.07 0.90 15.09
CA VAL A 57 -1.33 1.58 16.38
C VAL A 57 -2.82 1.80 16.56
N GLY A 58 -3.32 1.66 17.79
CA GLY A 58 -4.74 1.91 18.10
C GLY A 58 -5.09 3.39 18.19
N GLN A 59 -6.36 3.75 17.95
CA GLN A 59 -6.82 5.15 18.02
C GLN A 59 -6.60 5.77 19.41
N ARG A 60 -6.88 5.02 20.48
CA ARG A 60 -6.63 5.44 21.87
C ARG A 60 -5.14 5.70 22.16
N GLU A 61 -4.24 4.97 21.52
CA GLU A 61 -2.80 5.18 21.68
C GLU A 61 -2.30 6.39 20.91
N MET A 62 -2.78 6.58 19.66
CA MET A 62 -2.52 7.79 18.89
C MET A 62 -3.04 9.04 19.60
N ALA A 63 -4.24 8.97 20.18
CA ALA A 63 -4.86 10.04 20.95
C ALA A 63 -3.95 10.48 22.12
N ARG A 64 -3.46 9.51 22.90
CA ARG A 64 -2.50 9.77 23.99
C ARG A 64 -1.17 10.33 23.49
N LEU A 65 -0.58 9.75 22.46
CA LEU A 65 0.69 10.22 21.89
C LEU A 65 0.60 11.66 21.40
N TRP A 66 -0.53 12.04 20.81
CA TRP A 66 -0.75 13.38 20.26
C TRP A 66 -1.39 14.36 21.25
N SER A 67 -1.73 13.91 22.47
CA SER A 67 -2.47 14.71 23.46
C SER A 67 -3.78 15.30 22.90
N VAL A 68 -4.57 14.47 22.22
CA VAL A 68 -5.87 14.83 21.62
C VAL A 68 -6.91 13.74 21.87
N ASP A 69 -8.17 14.03 21.51
CA ASP A 69 -9.24 13.03 21.52
C ASP A 69 -9.20 12.06 20.31
N GLU A 70 -9.90 10.93 20.42
CA GLU A 70 -10.00 9.93 19.35
C GLU A 70 -10.73 10.46 18.11
N ARG A 71 -11.60 11.47 18.25
CA ARG A 71 -12.29 12.11 17.11
C ARG A 71 -11.28 12.84 16.22
N THR A 72 -10.31 13.51 16.83
CA THR A 72 -9.20 14.19 16.18
C THR A 72 -8.30 13.17 15.52
N VAL A 73 -8.01 12.03 16.18
CA VAL A 73 -7.26 10.93 15.55
C VAL A 73 -7.95 10.46 14.25
N LYS A 74 -9.26 10.19 14.29
CA LYS A 74 -10.01 9.76 13.10
C LYS A 74 -9.91 10.78 11.96
N ARG A 75 -10.02 12.08 12.27
CA ARG A 75 -9.90 13.16 11.28
C ARG A 75 -8.49 13.24 10.69
N GLU A 76 -7.46 13.10 11.51
CA GLU A 76 -6.06 13.17 11.06
C GLU A 76 -5.68 11.96 10.22
N ILE A 77 -6.05 10.74 10.63
CA ILE A 77 -5.86 9.54 9.80
C ILE A 77 -6.60 9.67 8.47
N LYS A 78 -7.86 10.13 8.48
CA LYS A 78 -8.59 10.39 7.24
C LYS A 78 -7.83 11.36 6.34
N ARG A 79 -7.37 12.49 6.88
CA ARG A 79 -6.58 13.49 6.12
C ARG A 79 -5.31 12.91 5.52
N LEU A 80 -4.53 12.16 6.30
CA LEU A 80 -3.29 11.54 5.84
C LEU A 80 -3.52 10.46 4.77
N THR A 81 -4.60 9.69 4.89
CA THR A 81 -4.97 8.70 3.87
C THR A 81 -5.56 9.33 2.61
N SER A 82 -6.34 10.42 2.74
CA SER A 82 -6.90 11.15 1.60
C SER A 82 -5.83 11.90 0.82
N ALA A 83 -4.77 12.38 1.49
CA ALA A 83 -3.58 12.96 0.86
C ALA A 83 -2.60 11.91 0.33
N GLU A 84 -2.94 10.61 0.43
CA GLU A 84 -2.09 9.48 0.05
C GLU A 84 -0.71 9.44 0.72
N ILE A 85 -0.49 10.19 1.81
CA ILE A 85 0.74 10.15 2.60
C ILE A 85 0.83 8.83 3.37
N LEU A 86 -0.33 8.34 3.84
CA LEU A 86 -0.49 7.00 4.41
C LEU A 86 -1.32 6.13 3.48
N LEU A 87 -0.80 4.96 3.15
CA LEU A 87 -1.53 3.92 2.44
C LEU A 87 -2.06 2.92 3.44
N GLN A 88 -3.37 2.65 3.42
CA GLN A 88 -3.97 1.65 4.28
C GLN A 88 -3.73 0.24 3.70
N LEU A 89 -3.05 -0.60 4.48
CA LEU A 89 -2.73 -1.99 4.13
C LEU A 89 -3.88 -2.94 4.45
N ARG A 90 -4.58 -2.69 5.56
CA ARG A 90 -5.72 -3.48 6.04
C ARG A 90 -6.64 -2.65 6.94
N PRO A 91 -7.94 -2.97 7.02
CA PRO A 91 -8.86 -2.29 7.90
C PRO A 91 -8.60 -2.64 9.36
N GLY A 92 -9.00 -1.73 10.26
CA GLY A 92 -9.15 -2.05 11.67
C GLY A 92 -10.52 -2.70 11.88
N VAL A 93 -10.54 -3.81 12.60
CA VAL A 93 -11.76 -4.55 12.96
C VAL A 93 -11.75 -4.86 14.46
N ARG A 94 -12.83 -5.43 14.99
CA ARG A 94 -12.87 -5.83 16.41
C ARG A 94 -11.69 -6.76 16.73
N GLY A 95 -10.86 -6.36 17.69
CA GLY A 95 -9.67 -7.12 18.11
C GLY A 95 -8.41 -6.95 17.25
N ARG A 96 -8.46 -6.22 16.12
CA ARG A 96 -7.31 -5.99 15.24
C ARG A 96 -7.25 -4.55 14.79
N VAL A 97 -6.16 -3.85 15.10
CA VAL A 97 -5.93 -2.47 14.66
C VAL A 97 -5.60 -2.41 13.15
N ALA A 98 -5.94 -1.29 12.52
CA ALA A 98 -5.59 -1.02 11.14
C ALA A 98 -4.05 -0.97 10.97
N ALA A 99 -3.56 -1.31 9.78
CA ALA A 99 -2.17 -1.11 9.43
C ALA A 99 -2.03 -0.16 8.25
N TYR A 100 -1.03 0.71 8.33
CA TYR A 100 -0.72 1.73 7.33
C TYR A 100 0.74 1.65 6.92
N ARG A 101 1.08 2.16 5.75
CA ARG A 101 2.45 2.34 5.26
C ARG A 101 2.66 3.79 4.81
N LEU A 102 3.88 4.30 4.94
CA LEU A 102 4.25 5.60 4.36
C LEU A 102 4.34 5.50 2.82
N ASN A 103 3.70 6.43 2.12
CA ASN A 103 3.86 6.56 0.68
C ASN A 103 5.11 7.39 0.35
N LEU A 104 6.26 6.72 0.24
CA LEU A 104 7.54 7.38 -0.01
C LEU A 104 7.54 8.24 -1.29
N PRO A 105 7.04 7.76 -2.45
CA PRO A 105 6.91 8.61 -3.63
C PRO A 105 6.15 9.91 -3.38
N GLU A 106 5.04 9.86 -2.65
CA GLU A 106 4.23 11.05 -2.37
C GLU A 106 4.92 11.98 -1.37
N ILE A 107 5.57 11.45 -0.35
CA ILE A 107 6.36 12.25 0.61
C ILE A 107 7.52 12.95 -0.10
N HIS A 108 8.19 12.26 -1.03
CA HIS A 108 9.23 12.87 -1.86
C HIS A 108 8.64 13.97 -2.75
N ARG A 109 7.52 13.71 -3.42
CA ARG A 109 6.84 14.71 -4.27
C ARG A 109 6.47 15.97 -3.49
N LEU A 110 5.95 15.81 -2.26
CA LEU A 110 5.54 16.92 -1.40
C LEU A 110 6.72 17.72 -0.83
N SER A 111 7.85 17.05 -0.56
CA SER A 111 9.02 17.69 0.04
C SER A 111 10.03 18.23 -0.97
N ALA A 112 10.04 17.71 -2.21
CA ALA A 112 10.99 18.09 -3.26
C ALA A 112 11.14 19.60 -3.49
N PRO A 113 10.06 20.41 -3.52
CA PRO A 113 10.17 21.86 -3.75
C PRO A 113 10.95 22.62 -2.67
N VAL A 114 11.24 22.00 -1.52
CA VAL A 114 11.85 22.66 -0.37
C VAL A 114 13.13 21.98 0.12
N TRP A 115 13.67 20.99 -0.61
CA TRP A 115 14.92 20.33 -0.23
C TRP A 115 16.10 21.29 -0.14
N ASP A 116 16.18 22.27 -1.04
CA ASP A 116 17.28 23.26 -1.07
C ASP A 116 17.32 24.17 0.18
N ARG A 117 16.20 24.26 0.92
CA ARG A 117 16.15 24.99 2.19
C ARG A 117 16.85 24.24 3.33
N VAL A 118 17.03 22.92 3.20
CA VAL A 118 17.78 22.10 4.15
C VAL A 118 19.28 22.22 3.87
N GLY A 119 19.65 22.12 2.60
CA GLY A 119 21.03 22.22 2.14
C GLY A 119 21.28 21.43 0.86
N PRO A 120 22.29 21.81 0.06
CA PRO A 120 22.59 21.17 -1.22
C PRO A 120 22.93 19.67 -1.06
N ASP A 121 23.58 19.28 0.04
CA ASP A 121 23.91 17.88 0.33
C ASP A 121 22.66 17.02 0.52
N TYR A 122 21.62 17.57 1.14
CA TYR A 122 20.35 16.89 1.34
C TYR A 122 19.57 16.75 0.03
N SER A 123 19.50 17.83 -0.75
CA SER A 123 18.89 17.81 -2.09
C SER A 123 19.52 16.75 -2.99
N GLU A 124 20.86 16.64 -2.99
CA GLU A 124 21.56 15.60 -3.73
C GLU A 124 21.21 14.18 -3.24
N ARG A 125 21.23 13.95 -1.92
CA ARG A 125 20.86 12.63 -1.36
C ARG A 125 19.44 12.23 -1.73
N MET A 126 18.49 13.14 -1.56
CA MET A 126 17.08 12.88 -1.85
C MET A 126 16.83 12.64 -3.33
N THR A 127 17.51 13.39 -4.21
CA THR A 127 17.45 13.18 -5.66
C THR A 127 17.98 11.80 -6.05
N ARG A 128 19.08 11.34 -5.45
CA ARG A 128 19.62 9.98 -5.68
C ARG A 128 18.72 8.88 -5.12
N GLN A 129 17.93 9.16 -4.08
CA GLN A 129 16.97 8.22 -3.49
C GLN A 129 15.67 8.14 -4.29
N GLN A 130 15.36 9.14 -5.12
CA GLN A 130 14.25 9.08 -6.05
C GLN A 130 14.52 7.89 -7.01
N PRO A 131 13.62 6.90 -7.08
CA PRO A 131 13.79 5.82 -8.05
C PRO A 131 13.84 6.43 -9.45
N ALA A 132 14.92 6.15 -10.20
CA ALA A 132 14.98 6.47 -11.62
C ALA A 132 13.79 5.78 -12.32
N SER A 133 13.10 6.50 -13.19
CA SER A 133 11.96 5.99 -13.99
C SER A 133 12.36 4.95 -15.04
N GLU A 134 13.52 4.32 -14.93
CA GLU A 134 13.96 3.30 -15.87
C GLU A 134 13.11 2.04 -15.74
N PRO A 135 12.57 1.51 -16.86
CA PRO A 135 11.81 0.28 -16.83
C PRO A 135 12.75 -0.85 -16.37
N PRO A 136 12.43 -1.56 -15.27
CA PRO A 136 13.30 -2.61 -14.78
C PRO A 136 13.40 -3.71 -15.84
N LYS A 137 14.61 -3.98 -16.31
CA LYS A 137 14.94 -5.12 -17.18
C LYS A 137 14.83 -6.39 -16.35
N VAL A 138 13.62 -6.93 -16.24
CA VAL A 138 13.36 -8.20 -15.56
C VAL A 138 12.85 -9.18 -16.61
N VAL A 139 13.48 -10.35 -16.62
CA VAL A 139 13.13 -11.49 -17.47
C VAL A 139 11.64 -11.77 -17.27
N HIS A 140 10.86 -11.56 -18.33
CA HIS A 140 9.49 -12.01 -18.40
C HIS A 140 9.50 -13.54 -18.39
N VAL A 141 9.22 -14.13 -17.23
CA VAL A 141 8.71 -15.50 -17.23
C VAL A 141 7.24 -15.37 -17.58
N ALA A 142 6.92 -15.56 -18.86
CA ALA A 142 5.55 -15.65 -19.31
C ALA A 142 4.96 -16.95 -18.75
N PHE A 143 4.37 -16.89 -17.55
CA PHE A 143 3.50 -17.95 -17.08
C PHE A 143 2.23 -17.90 -17.91
N GLY A 144 2.23 -18.63 -19.03
CA GLY A 144 1.05 -18.96 -19.81
C GLY A 144 0.26 -17.75 -20.31
N GLN A 145 0.81 -17.01 -21.29
CA GLN A 145 -0.07 -16.50 -22.34
C GLN A 145 -0.48 -17.72 -23.18
N ALA A 146 -1.45 -18.49 -22.67
CA ALA A 146 -2.19 -19.37 -23.55
C ALA A 146 -2.95 -18.45 -24.50
N THR A 147 -2.58 -18.54 -25.77
CA THR A 147 -3.36 -18.07 -26.89
C THR A 147 -4.83 -18.39 -26.62
N ALA A 148 -5.68 -17.36 -26.69
CA ALA A 148 -7.11 -17.51 -26.81
C ALA A 148 -7.39 -18.15 -28.19
N GLU A 149 -7.12 -19.44 -28.32
CA GLU A 149 -7.65 -20.25 -29.39
C GLU A 149 -9.02 -20.77 -28.95
N ALA A 150 -10.01 -20.47 -29.78
CA ALA A 150 -11.41 -20.71 -29.57
C ALA A 150 -11.71 -22.21 -29.35
N GLY A 151 -11.78 -22.61 -28.08
CA GLY A 151 -12.43 -23.84 -27.65
C GLY A 151 -13.88 -23.55 -27.26
N GLN A 152 -14.81 -23.82 -28.19
CA GLN A 152 -16.24 -23.83 -27.92
C GLN A 152 -16.57 -24.95 -26.92
N GLY A 153 -16.85 -24.58 -25.67
CA GLY A 153 -17.29 -25.45 -24.61
C GLY A 153 -17.86 -24.61 -23.47
N GLY A 154 -19.11 -24.16 -23.64
CA GLY A 154 -19.75 -23.19 -22.76
C GLY A 154 -19.91 -23.68 -21.32
N GLN A 155 -19.15 -23.08 -20.41
CA GLN A 155 -19.59 -22.85 -19.04
C GLN A 155 -20.07 -21.39 -18.96
N PRO A 156 -21.26 -21.11 -18.40
CA PRO A 156 -21.69 -19.72 -18.25
C PRO A 156 -20.64 -18.99 -17.40
N ALA A 157 -20.01 -17.98 -17.97
CA ALA A 157 -19.15 -17.06 -17.24
C ALA A 157 -19.98 -16.55 -16.05
N ALA A 158 -19.55 -16.89 -14.83
CA ALA A 158 -20.19 -16.42 -13.62
C ALA A 158 -20.31 -14.89 -13.70
N GLN A 159 -21.54 -14.40 -13.82
CA GLN A 159 -21.79 -12.98 -13.93
C GLN A 159 -21.52 -12.36 -12.56
N ILE A 160 -20.42 -11.63 -12.47
CA ILE A 160 -20.05 -10.89 -11.26
C ILE A 160 -21.15 -9.85 -11.00
N PRO A 161 -21.75 -9.80 -9.79
CA PRO A 161 -22.71 -8.76 -9.47
C PRO A 161 -22.11 -7.35 -9.68
N PRO A 162 -22.85 -6.38 -10.24
CA PRO A 162 -22.29 -5.08 -10.65
C PRO A 162 -21.49 -4.35 -9.56
N GLY A 163 -21.95 -4.39 -8.30
CA GLY A 163 -21.23 -3.77 -7.18
C GLY A 163 -19.91 -4.45 -6.81
N GLN A 164 -19.79 -5.75 -7.09
CA GLN A 164 -18.55 -6.52 -6.84
C GLN A 164 -17.51 -6.29 -7.92
N ALA A 165 -17.92 -6.05 -9.17
CA ALA A 165 -17.02 -5.61 -10.23
C ALA A 165 -16.32 -4.30 -9.84
N THR A 166 -17.08 -3.32 -9.35
CA THR A 166 -16.49 -2.06 -8.87
C THR A 166 -15.58 -2.25 -7.66
N SER A 167 -15.90 -3.16 -6.72
CA SER A 167 -15.01 -3.49 -5.59
C SER A 167 -13.71 -4.16 -6.05
N TRP A 168 -13.76 -5.04 -7.05
CA TRP A 168 -12.56 -5.66 -7.63
C TRP A 168 -11.66 -4.62 -8.29
N ASP A 169 -12.23 -3.71 -9.09
CA ASP A 169 -11.45 -2.66 -9.76
C ASP A 169 -10.76 -1.73 -8.75
N ARG A 170 -11.47 -1.34 -7.68
CA ARG A 170 -10.87 -0.55 -6.59
C ARG A 170 -9.76 -1.31 -5.85
N MET A 171 -9.93 -2.62 -5.64
CA MET A 171 -8.92 -3.48 -5.04
C MET A 171 -7.65 -3.53 -5.90
N MET A 172 -7.79 -3.70 -7.22
CA MET A 172 -6.67 -3.74 -8.17
C MET A 172 -5.95 -2.39 -8.27
N ALA A 173 -6.70 -1.29 -8.32
CA ALA A 173 -6.14 0.06 -8.26
C ALA A 173 -5.34 0.29 -6.97
N ARG A 174 -5.84 -0.20 -5.84
CA ARG A 174 -5.14 -0.14 -4.55
C ARG A 174 -3.86 -0.97 -4.56
N LEU A 175 -3.90 -2.20 -5.07
CA LEU A 175 -2.72 -3.06 -5.18
C LEU A 175 -1.64 -2.44 -6.07
N THR A 176 -2.03 -1.76 -7.14
CA THR A 176 -1.10 -0.99 -7.98
C THR A 176 -0.37 0.08 -7.18
N LYS A 177 -1.06 0.79 -6.28
CA LYS A 177 -0.45 1.82 -5.42
C LYS A 177 0.42 1.22 -4.31
N LEU A 178 -0.04 0.13 -3.69
CA LEU A 178 0.65 -0.51 -2.57
C LEU A 178 1.93 -1.24 -2.99
N GLU A 179 1.83 -2.05 -4.05
CA GLU A 179 2.87 -2.96 -4.50
C GLU A 179 2.87 -3.06 -6.04
N PRO A 180 3.31 -2.01 -6.77
CA PRO A 180 3.23 -1.98 -8.24
C PRO A 180 3.89 -3.19 -8.92
N ASN A 181 5.02 -3.65 -8.37
CA ASN A 181 5.75 -4.81 -8.89
C ASN A 181 4.98 -6.12 -8.66
N LEU A 182 4.40 -6.32 -7.47
CA LEU A 182 3.60 -7.52 -7.21
C LEU A 182 2.32 -7.50 -8.04
N HIS A 183 1.69 -6.33 -8.17
CA HIS A 183 0.54 -6.16 -9.04
C HIS A 183 0.87 -6.58 -10.47
N ARG A 184 1.89 -5.97 -11.09
CA ARG A 184 2.29 -6.28 -12.47
C ARG A 184 2.63 -7.75 -12.70
N ASN A 185 3.30 -8.39 -11.74
CA ASN A 185 3.84 -9.74 -11.94
C ASN A 185 2.89 -10.87 -11.53
N TRP A 186 1.99 -10.63 -10.56
CA TRP A 186 1.20 -11.69 -9.93
C TRP A 186 -0.29 -11.39 -9.88
N PHE A 187 -0.69 -10.14 -9.61
CA PHE A 187 -2.11 -9.83 -9.40
C PHE A 187 -2.84 -9.39 -10.67
N ALA A 188 -2.16 -8.76 -11.62
CA ALA A 188 -2.78 -8.18 -12.82
C ALA A 188 -3.53 -9.20 -13.70
N ALA A 189 -3.12 -10.46 -13.67
CA ALA A 189 -3.76 -11.55 -14.41
C ALA A 189 -4.89 -12.26 -13.65
N LEU A 190 -5.17 -11.87 -12.40
CA LEU A 190 -6.25 -12.46 -11.62
C LEU A 190 -7.60 -11.90 -12.08
N THR A 191 -8.63 -12.74 -12.05
CA THR A 191 -10.02 -12.32 -12.29
C THR A 191 -10.91 -12.72 -11.12
N CYS A 192 -11.92 -11.90 -10.83
CA CYS A 192 -12.90 -12.18 -9.78
C CYS A 192 -14.02 -13.07 -10.34
N SER A 193 -14.33 -14.18 -9.69
CA SER A 193 -15.52 -14.99 -9.99
C SER A 193 -16.76 -14.55 -9.20
N GLY A 194 -16.55 -13.78 -8.12
CA GLY A 194 -17.59 -13.34 -7.20
C GLY A 194 -17.15 -13.41 -5.74
N CYS A 195 -17.93 -12.78 -4.87
CA CYS A 195 -17.76 -12.80 -3.43
C CYS A 195 -19.08 -13.16 -2.75
N GLU A 196 -19.13 -14.34 -2.11
CA GLU A 196 -20.34 -14.88 -1.46
C GLU A 196 -19.99 -15.44 -0.09
N GLY A 197 -20.84 -15.20 0.92
CA GLY A 197 -20.63 -15.73 2.27
C GLY A 197 -19.29 -15.30 2.91
N GLY A 198 -18.72 -14.15 2.52
CA GLY A 198 -17.40 -13.72 2.99
C GLY A 198 -16.23 -14.52 2.39
N VAL A 199 -16.44 -15.19 1.26
CA VAL A 199 -15.40 -15.86 0.48
C VAL A 199 -15.29 -15.17 -0.87
N LEU A 200 -14.11 -14.60 -1.16
CA LEU A 200 -13.80 -14.05 -2.48
C LEU A 200 -13.19 -15.16 -3.34
N ARG A 201 -13.86 -15.51 -4.43
CA ARG A 201 -13.39 -16.49 -5.42
C ARG A 201 -12.61 -15.78 -6.52
N VAL A 202 -11.38 -16.22 -6.73
CA VAL A 202 -10.43 -15.60 -7.65
C VAL A 202 -9.88 -16.65 -8.61
N LYS A 203 -9.98 -16.41 -9.92
CA LYS A 203 -9.35 -17.24 -10.94
C LYS A 203 -7.93 -16.77 -11.18
N ALA A 204 -6.99 -17.71 -11.10
CA ALA A 204 -5.60 -17.49 -11.45
C ALA A 204 -5.30 -18.08 -12.85
N PRO A 205 -4.32 -17.55 -13.59
CA PRO A 205 -3.96 -18.08 -14.91
C PRO A 205 -3.35 -19.49 -14.86
N SER A 206 -2.88 -19.95 -13.69
CA SER A 206 -2.43 -21.33 -13.48
C SER A 206 -2.47 -21.70 -11.99
N ALA A 207 -2.52 -23.01 -11.70
CA ALA A 207 -2.42 -23.54 -10.35
C ALA A 207 -1.10 -23.14 -9.64
N PHE A 208 -0.01 -23.02 -10.40
CA PHE A 208 1.26 -22.50 -9.88
C PHE A 208 1.13 -21.06 -9.38
N VAL A 209 0.52 -20.17 -10.18
CA VAL A 209 0.30 -18.78 -9.80
C VAL A 209 -0.59 -18.68 -8.55
N ALA A 210 -1.68 -19.45 -8.50
CA ALA A 210 -2.55 -19.53 -7.32
C ALA A 210 -1.77 -19.95 -6.06
N GLN A 211 -1.04 -21.07 -6.12
CA GLN A 211 -0.28 -21.59 -4.98
C GLN A 211 0.82 -20.63 -4.53
N TYR A 212 1.52 -20.02 -5.48
CA TYR A 212 2.60 -19.07 -5.18
C TYR A 212 2.07 -17.83 -4.48
N ILE A 213 0.96 -17.26 -4.97
CA ILE A 213 0.30 -16.12 -4.32
C ILE A 213 -0.19 -16.53 -2.93
N GLN A 214 -0.85 -17.67 -2.79
CA GLN A 214 -1.35 -18.18 -1.51
C GLN A 214 -0.22 -18.31 -0.46
N THR A 215 0.96 -18.74 -0.89
CA THR A 215 2.10 -18.97 0.00
C THR A 215 2.85 -17.68 0.34
N HIS A 216 3.10 -16.81 -0.65
CA HIS A 216 4.05 -15.69 -0.50
C HIS A 216 3.40 -14.31 -0.45
N HIS A 217 2.21 -14.15 -1.03
CA HIS A 217 1.62 -12.82 -1.28
C HIS A 217 0.18 -12.69 -0.77
N LEU A 218 -0.37 -13.72 -0.14
CA LEU A 218 -1.73 -13.75 0.38
C LEU A 218 -2.02 -12.61 1.35
N ARG A 219 -1.05 -12.25 2.20
CA ARG A 219 -1.23 -11.17 3.19
C ARG A 219 -1.56 -9.83 2.53
N VAL A 220 -0.86 -9.49 1.43
CA VAL A 220 -1.07 -8.23 0.71
C VAL A 220 -2.42 -8.26 -0.01
N LEU A 221 -2.70 -9.37 -0.70
CA LEU A 221 -3.96 -9.56 -1.42
C LEU A 221 -5.17 -9.50 -0.48
N MET A 222 -5.10 -10.22 0.65
CA MET A 222 -6.14 -10.23 1.68
C MET A 222 -6.38 -8.85 2.27
N GLY A 223 -5.32 -8.12 2.65
CA GLY A 223 -5.46 -6.79 3.22
C GLY A 223 -6.14 -5.80 2.29
N ALA A 224 -5.81 -5.85 0.98
CA ALA A 224 -6.48 -5.06 -0.03
C ALA A 224 -7.94 -5.48 -0.24
N ALA A 225 -8.22 -6.79 -0.24
CA ALA A 225 -9.57 -7.32 -0.40
C ALA A 225 -10.48 -6.96 0.80
N GLU A 226 -9.97 -7.05 2.04
CA GLU A 226 -10.71 -6.68 3.25
C GLU A 226 -11.18 -5.21 3.24
N LEU A 227 -10.50 -4.32 2.50
CA LEU A 227 -10.88 -2.90 2.37
C LEU A 227 -12.06 -2.68 1.41
N GLU A 228 -12.23 -3.56 0.44
CA GLU A 228 -13.23 -3.38 -0.65
C GLU A 228 -14.41 -4.36 -0.56
N PHE A 229 -14.24 -5.46 0.18
CA PHE A 229 -15.24 -6.51 0.41
C PHE A 229 -15.60 -6.60 1.90
N PRO A 230 -16.67 -5.91 2.35
CA PRO A 230 -17.12 -6.00 3.73
C PRO A 230 -17.46 -7.44 4.15
N GLY A 231 -16.97 -7.85 5.32
CA GLY A 231 -17.24 -9.20 5.85
C GLY A 231 -16.43 -10.32 5.18
N LEU A 232 -15.41 -10.00 4.38
CA LEU A 232 -14.48 -10.97 3.83
C LEU A 232 -13.77 -11.76 4.96
N ARG A 233 -13.72 -13.08 4.81
CA ARG A 233 -13.09 -14.03 5.73
C ARG A 233 -11.92 -14.74 5.10
N ARG A 234 -12.03 -15.12 3.82
CA ARG A 234 -10.95 -15.79 3.08
C ARG A 234 -11.03 -15.54 1.57
N ILE A 235 -9.93 -15.81 0.89
CA ILE A 235 -9.81 -15.82 -0.57
C ILE A 235 -9.62 -17.28 -0.98
N GLU A 236 -10.37 -17.73 -1.98
CA GLU A 236 -10.24 -19.04 -2.59
C GLU A 236 -9.79 -18.88 -4.03
N PHE A 237 -8.78 -19.64 -4.42
CA PHE A 237 -8.31 -19.67 -5.79
C PHE A 237 -9.00 -20.79 -6.56
N GLU A 238 -9.55 -20.44 -7.72
CA GLU A 238 -10.10 -21.37 -8.69
C GLU A 238 -9.06 -21.62 -9.78
N SER A 239 -8.93 -22.88 -10.20
CA SER A 239 -8.16 -23.29 -11.39
C SER A 239 -9.10 -23.50 -12.56
#